data_AF-A0A4Y2UEB2-F1
#
_entry.id   AF-A0A4Y2UEB2-F1
#
_cell.length_a   1.000
_cell.length_b   1.000
_cell.length_c   1.000
_cell.angle_alpha   90.00
_cell.angle_beta   90.00
_cell.angle_gamma   90.00
#
_symmetry.space_group_name_H-M   'P 1'
#
loop_
_entity.id
_entity.type
_entity.pdbx_description
1 polymer ?
#
loop_
_entity_poly.entity_id
_entity_poly.type
_entity_poly.pdbx_seq_one_letter_code
_entity_poly.pdbx_strand_id
1 'polypeptide(L)'
;MNHSCTSGSKHLWNIIKNWKYLSDDLKKVVDPVNSRNAFMALRETLLLSMLVDERRHIRELAVRRIIKARGSYSTFERRRFVVPKLNFKANQSLDMIDWFKCFVTEPRIIAELAVEELKSTAETGHLAYKGLAFYKSTNFHATPNWWSVV
;
A
#
# COMPACT_ATOMS: atom_id res chain seq x y z
N MET A 1 16.72 -6.35 4.45
CA MET A 1 15.44 -5.70 4.06
C MET A 1 14.39 -6.79 3.94
N ASN A 2 13.18 -6.60 4.49
CA ASN A 2 12.07 -7.54 4.30
C ASN A 2 11.36 -7.25 2.97
N HIS A 3 11.55 -8.12 1.97
CA HIS A 3 11.02 -7.99 0.61
C HIS A 3 9.53 -8.38 0.47
N SER A 4 8.74 -8.17 1.53
CA SER A 4 7.30 -8.48 1.53
C SER A 4 6.48 -7.35 0.90
N CYS A 5 5.38 -7.70 0.24
CA CYS A 5 4.39 -6.73 -0.26
C CYS A 5 3.82 -5.84 0.86
N THR A 6 3.80 -6.33 2.11
CA THR A 6 3.35 -5.56 3.28
C THR A 6 4.30 -4.41 3.66
N SER A 7 5.55 -4.45 3.20
CA SER A 7 6.57 -3.43 3.46
C SER A 7 6.60 -2.32 2.42
N GLY A 8 5.84 -2.44 1.32
CA GLY A 8 5.94 -1.54 0.18
C GLY A 8 5.67 -0.07 0.53
N SER A 9 4.59 0.21 1.26
CA SER A 9 4.25 1.58 1.67
C SER A 9 5.26 2.19 2.63
N LYS A 10 5.84 1.38 3.53
CA LYS A 10 6.92 1.83 4.44
C LYS A 10 8.18 2.20 3.66
N HIS A 11 8.54 1.44 2.63
CA HIS A 11 9.66 1.78 1.75
C HIS A 11 9.42 3.08 0.99
N LEU A 12 8.24 3.24 0.39
CA LEU A 12 7.91 4.47 -0.34
C LEU A 12 7.93 5.69 0.61
N TRP A 13 7.41 5.55 1.82
CA TRP A 13 7.50 6.59 2.84
C TRP A 13 8.96 6.94 3.20
N ASN A 14 9.82 5.94 3.39
CA ASN A 14 11.24 6.17 3.67
C ASN A 14 11.94 6.93 2.53
N ILE A 15 11.62 6.60 1.28
CA ILE A 15 12.14 7.31 0.10
C ILE A 15 11.71 8.78 0.15
N ILE A 16 10.41 9.05 0.33
CA ILE A 16 9.87 10.41 0.43
C ILE A 16 10.48 11.17 1.60
N LYS A 17 10.65 10.51 2.76
CA LYS A 17 11.27 11.10 3.95
C LYS A 17 12.70 11.56 3.67
N ASN A 18 13.50 10.74 2.99
CA ASN A 18 14.88 11.06 2.65
C ASN A 18 14.95 12.19 1.61
N TRP A 19 13.99 12.26 0.70
CA TRP A 19 13.94 13.33 -0.28
C TRP A 19 13.54 14.69 0.28
N LYS A 20 12.99 14.75 1.51
CA LYS A 20 12.73 16.04 2.18
C LYS A 20 14.00 16.90 2.28
N TYR A 21 15.18 16.29 2.30
CA TYR A 21 16.48 16.94 2.37
C TYR A 21 17.04 17.42 1.02
N LEU A 22 16.36 17.13 -0.11
CA LEU A 22 16.77 17.64 -1.43
C LEU A 22 16.54 19.15 -1.54
N SER A 23 17.30 19.81 -2.41
CA SER A 23 17.04 21.20 -2.80
C SER A 23 15.69 21.31 -3.52
N ASP A 24 15.09 22.49 -3.51
CA ASP A 24 13.78 22.70 -4.11
C ASP A 24 13.78 22.47 -5.63
N ASP A 25 14.90 22.73 -6.30
CA ASP A 25 15.03 22.46 -7.75
C ASP A 25 15.06 20.96 -8.05
N LEU A 26 15.69 20.15 -7.19
CA LEU A 26 15.65 18.69 -7.33
C LEU A 26 14.26 18.14 -6.99
N LYS A 27 13.58 18.69 -5.99
CA LYS A 27 12.20 18.31 -5.65
C LYS A 27 11.23 18.55 -6.82
N LYS A 28 11.37 19.65 -7.56
CA LYS A 28 10.56 19.93 -8.76
C LYS A 28 10.67 18.83 -9.83
N VAL A 29 11.80 18.13 -9.92
CA VAL A 29 12.03 17.03 -10.87
C VAL A 29 11.53 15.69 -10.29
N VAL A 30 11.83 15.43 -9.01
CA VAL A 30 11.60 14.13 -8.37
C VAL A 30 10.14 13.93 -7.94
N ASP A 31 9.48 14.96 -7.41
CA ASP A 31 8.11 14.84 -6.89
C ASP A 31 7.09 14.40 -7.96
N PRO A 32 7.12 14.91 -9.22
CA PRO A 32 6.24 14.43 -10.28
C PRO A 32 6.50 12.97 -10.67
N VAL A 33 7.78 12.55 -10.71
CA VAL A 33 8.15 11.16 -11.03
C VAL A 33 7.59 10.21 -9.96
N ASN A 34 7.77 10.58 -8.69
CA ASN A 34 7.28 9.75 -7.60
C ASN A 34 5.77 9.75 -7.47
N SER A 35 5.12 10.88 -7.72
CA SER A 35 3.66 10.96 -7.76
C SER A 35 3.09 9.99 -8.80
N ARG A 36 3.68 9.94 -10.01
CA ARG A 36 3.26 8.99 -11.07
C ARG A 36 3.52 7.53 -10.71
N ASN A 37 4.60 7.26 -9.97
CA ASN A 37 5.03 5.92 -9.59
C ASN A 37 4.57 5.47 -8.19
N ALA A 38 3.65 6.20 -7.55
CA ALA A 38 3.19 6.00 -6.18
C ALA A 38 2.30 4.76 -5.96
N PHE A 39 2.50 3.66 -6.69
CA PHE A 39 1.70 2.43 -6.57
C PHE A 39 1.68 1.88 -5.15
N MET A 40 2.80 2.00 -4.43
CA MET A 40 2.89 1.54 -3.04
C MET A 40 2.11 2.42 -2.05
N ALA A 41 1.63 3.58 -2.48
CA ALA A 41 0.73 4.44 -1.71
C ALA A 41 -0.75 4.16 -2.00
N LEU A 42 -1.06 3.13 -2.79
CA LEU A 42 -2.43 2.67 -2.94
C LEU A 42 -3.01 2.27 -1.58
N ARG A 43 -4.31 2.50 -1.43
CA ARG A 43 -5.07 2.15 -0.22
C ARG A 43 -4.94 0.68 0.14
N GLU A 44 -4.99 -0.21 -0.85
CA GLU A 44 -4.86 -1.65 -0.63
C GLU A 44 -3.49 -2.00 -0.04
N THR A 45 -2.40 -1.46 -0.61
CA THR A 45 -1.04 -1.67 -0.10
C THR A 45 -0.84 -1.05 1.27
N LEU A 46 -1.43 0.14 1.51
CA LEU A 46 -1.39 0.78 2.82
C LEU A 46 -2.13 -0.04 3.88
N LEU A 47 -3.30 -0.60 3.56
CA LEU A 47 -4.03 -1.50 4.46
C LEU A 47 -3.23 -2.77 4.79
N LEU A 48 -2.54 -3.35 3.82
CA LEU A 48 -1.64 -4.48 4.05
C LEU A 48 -0.47 -4.11 4.98
N SER A 49 0.08 -2.90 4.82
CA SER A 49 1.13 -2.41 5.71
C SER A 49 0.62 -2.12 7.12
N MET A 50 -0.62 -1.62 7.24
CA MET A 50 -1.30 -1.39 8.52
C MET A 50 -1.58 -2.70 9.25
N LEU A 51 -1.97 -3.76 8.54
CA LEU A 51 -2.29 -5.07 9.14
C LEU A 51 -1.10 -5.72 9.85
N VAL A 52 0.12 -5.48 9.38
CA VAL A 52 1.36 -5.98 9.98
C VAL A 52 2.12 -4.90 10.76
N ASP A 53 1.46 -3.78 11.07
CA ASP A 53 2.12 -2.72 11.84
C ASP A 53 2.39 -3.19 13.28
N GLU A 54 3.49 -2.75 13.88
CA GLU A 54 3.86 -3.12 15.25
C GLU A 54 2.82 -2.62 16.26
N ARG A 55 2.17 -1.49 15.95
CA ARG A 55 1.17 -0.86 16.81
C ARG A 55 -0.19 -1.51 16.64
N ARG A 56 -0.68 -2.16 17.70
CA ARG A 56 -1.99 -2.85 17.72
C ARG A 56 -3.15 -1.98 17.24
N HIS A 57 -3.25 -0.73 17.71
CA HIS A 57 -4.35 0.17 17.33
C HIS A 57 -4.38 0.48 15.83
N ILE A 58 -3.23 0.47 15.14
CA ILE A 58 -3.16 0.63 13.68
C ILE A 58 -3.66 -0.62 12.98
N ARG A 59 -3.29 -1.81 13.47
CA ARG A 59 -3.79 -3.08 12.92
C ARG A 59 -5.31 -3.19 13.07
N GLU A 60 -5.85 -2.84 14.23
CA GLU A 60 -7.30 -2.80 14.47
C GLU A 60 -8.03 -1.83 13.52
N LEU A 61 -7.44 -0.64 13.29
CA LEU A 61 -7.97 0.31 12.31
C LEU A 61 -7.97 -0.26 10.89
N ALA A 62 -6.92 -1.01 10.52
CA ALA A 62 -6.82 -1.70 9.24
C ALA A 62 -7.97 -2.70 9.06
N VAL A 63 -8.17 -3.58 10.05
CA VAL A 63 -9.22 -4.61 10.04
C VAL A 63 -10.60 -3.97 9.90
N ARG A 64 -10.89 -2.91 10.68
CA ARG A 64 -12.17 -2.17 10.57
C ARG A 64 -12.40 -1.63 9.16
N ARG A 65 -11.37 -1.05 8.54
CA ARG A 65 -11.44 -0.53 7.17
C ARG A 65 -11.65 -1.64 6.13
N ILE A 66 -10.98 -2.78 6.28
CA ILE A 66 -11.12 -3.94 5.39
C ILE A 66 -12.52 -4.54 5.48
N ILE A 67 -13.03 -4.77 6.70
CA ILE A 67 -14.40 -5.28 6.92
C ILE A 67 -15.43 -4.33 6.31
N LYS A 68 -15.27 -3.01 6.50
CA LYS A 68 -16.15 -2.01 5.88
C LYS A 68 -16.07 -2.06 4.35
N ALA A 69 -14.88 -2.21 3.79
CA ALA A 69 -14.67 -2.30 2.35
C ALA A 69 -15.28 -3.57 1.74
N ARG A 70 -15.24 -4.71 2.47
CA ARG A 70 -15.97 -5.95 2.12
C ARG A 70 -17.48 -5.69 2.06
N GLY A 71 -18.05 -5.11 3.11
CA GLY A 71 -19.49 -4.80 3.13
C GLY A 71 -19.94 -3.81 2.05
N SER A 72 -19.00 -3.03 1.50
CA SER A 72 -19.27 -2.02 0.47
C SER A 72 -19.12 -2.54 -0.96
N TYR A 73 -19.22 -3.87 -1.17
CA TYR A 73 -19.17 -4.53 -2.49
C TYR A 73 -20.13 -3.83 -3.45
N SER A 74 -19.56 -2.91 -4.24
CA SER A 74 -20.19 -2.33 -5.40
C SER A 74 -19.76 -3.17 -6.58
N THR A 75 -20.71 -3.43 -7.46
CA THR A 75 -20.66 -4.15 -8.74
C THR A 75 -19.68 -3.54 -9.76
N PHE A 76 -18.49 -3.11 -9.33
CA PHE A 76 -17.46 -2.66 -10.23
C PHE A 76 -16.81 -3.87 -10.89
N GLU A 77 -17.19 -4.16 -12.13
CA GLU A 77 -16.61 -5.21 -12.97
C GLU A 77 -15.07 -5.14 -13.03
N ARG A 78 -14.47 -3.96 -12.86
CA ARG A 78 -13.01 -3.75 -12.75
C ARG A 78 -12.66 -2.61 -11.79
N ARG A 79 -11.73 -2.86 -10.87
CA ARG A 79 -11.12 -1.81 -10.01
C ARG A 79 -10.27 -0.90 -10.89
N ARG A 80 -10.62 0.38 -10.98
CA ARG A 80 -9.77 1.36 -11.68
C ARG A 80 -8.58 1.72 -10.79
N PHE A 81 -7.38 1.59 -11.34
CA PHE A 81 -6.19 2.13 -10.71
C PHE A 81 -6.23 3.65 -10.81
N VAL A 82 -6.29 4.32 -9.66
CA VAL A 82 -6.20 5.77 -9.55
C VAL A 82 -4.95 6.09 -8.75
N VAL A 83 -3.99 6.77 -9.39
CA VAL A 83 -2.78 7.23 -8.73
C VAL A 83 -3.17 8.18 -7.59
N PRO A 84 -2.81 7.89 -6.34
CA PRO A 84 -3.15 8.75 -5.23
C PRO A 84 -2.31 10.03 -5.26
N LYS A 85 -2.93 11.14 -4.88
CA LYS A 85 -2.17 12.38 -4.62
C LYS A 85 -1.34 12.18 -3.35
N LEU A 86 -0.03 12.11 -3.50
CA LEU A 86 0.90 11.94 -2.38
C LEU A 86 0.99 13.19 -1.51
N ASN A 87 1.00 12.97 -0.20
CA ASN A 87 1.38 13.95 0.78
C ASN A 87 2.88 13.82 1.10
N PHE A 88 3.72 14.63 0.45
CA PHE A 88 5.16 14.65 0.69
C PHE A 88 5.55 15.11 2.10
N LYS A 89 4.63 15.73 2.84
CA LYS A 89 4.83 16.14 4.24
C LYS A 89 4.44 15.06 5.26
N ALA A 90 4.02 13.88 4.81
CA ALA A 90 3.61 12.77 5.69
C ALA A 90 4.67 12.43 6.75
N ASN A 91 4.22 12.19 7.98
CA ASN A 91 5.05 11.81 9.13
C ASN A 91 5.17 10.29 9.31
N GLN A 92 4.22 9.54 8.75
CA GLN A 92 4.22 8.09 8.68
C GLN A 92 3.57 7.64 7.36
N SER A 93 3.74 6.37 6.98
CA SER A 93 3.21 5.82 5.72
C SER A 93 1.69 6.01 5.56
N LEU A 94 0.95 5.99 6.67
CA LEU A 94 -0.50 6.17 6.71
C LEU A 94 -0.95 7.56 6.27
N ASP A 95 -0.11 8.58 6.44
CA ASP A 95 -0.47 9.96 6.16
C ASP A 95 -0.11 10.36 4.72
N MET A 96 0.42 9.41 3.94
CA MET A 96 0.85 9.64 2.55
C MET A 96 -0.31 9.91 1.59
N ILE A 97 -1.53 9.55 1.97
CA ILE A 97 -2.73 9.78 1.15
C ILE A 97 -3.85 10.40 1.98
N ASP A 98 -4.72 11.11 1.31
CA ASP A 98 -5.99 11.57 1.88
C ASP A 98 -7.00 10.41 1.84
N TRP A 99 -7.25 9.78 2.99
CA TRP A 99 -8.18 8.65 3.12
C TRP A 99 -9.65 9.02 2.87
N PHE A 100 -10.03 10.30 2.97
CA PHE A 100 -11.40 10.74 2.75
C PHE A 100 -11.71 10.95 1.26
N LYS A 101 -10.71 11.31 0.45
CA LYS A 101 -10.86 11.50 -1.00
C LYS A 101 -10.72 10.23 -1.83
N CYS A 102 -10.66 9.09 -1.15
CA CYS A 102 -10.11 7.86 -1.69
C CYS A 102 -11.00 6.66 -1.33
N PHE A 103 -11.74 6.10 -2.29
CA PHE A 103 -12.63 4.96 -2.04
C PHE A 103 -11.85 3.68 -1.68
N VAL A 104 -11.99 3.23 -0.43
CA VAL A 104 -11.27 2.06 0.11
C VAL A 104 -11.90 0.77 -0.43
N THR A 105 -11.10 0.00 -1.17
CA THR A 105 -11.41 -1.35 -1.61
C THR A 105 -10.68 -2.37 -0.73
N GLU A 106 -11.26 -3.56 -0.61
CA GLU A 106 -10.60 -4.68 0.06
C GLU A 106 -9.35 -5.10 -0.73
N PRO A 107 -8.16 -5.23 -0.10
CA PRO A 107 -6.99 -5.76 -0.78
C PRO A 107 -7.24 -7.20 -1.27
N ARG A 108 -7.05 -7.45 -2.59
CA ARG A 108 -7.29 -8.78 -3.18
C ARG A 108 -6.50 -9.91 -2.50
N ILE A 109 -5.28 -9.60 -2.05
CA ILE A 109 -4.37 -10.55 -1.40
C ILE A 109 -4.98 -11.17 -0.13
N ILE A 110 -5.90 -10.48 0.53
CA ILE A 110 -6.56 -10.96 1.77
C ILE A 110 -8.05 -11.23 1.57
N ALA A 111 -8.54 -11.25 0.33
CA ALA A 111 -9.95 -11.44 0.02
C ALA A 111 -10.49 -12.79 0.53
N GLU A 112 -9.65 -13.81 0.55
CA GLU A 112 -10.00 -15.17 0.98
C GLU A 112 -9.98 -15.35 2.50
N LEU A 113 -9.37 -14.42 3.26
CA LEU A 113 -9.28 -14.54 4.72
C LEU A 113 -10.64 -14.28 5.37
N ALA A 114 -11.03 -15.12 6.33
CA ALA A 114 -12.21 -14.88 7.15
C ALA A 114 -12.05 -13.63 8.03
N VAL A 115 -13.16 -13.07 8.51
CA VAL A 115 -13.14 -11.87 9.38
C VAL A 115 -12.41 -12.18 10.70
N GLU A 116 -12.53 -13.41 11.16
CA GLU A 116 -11.96 -13.97 12.38
C GLU A 116 -10.43 -14.07 12.25
N GLU A 117 -9.94 -14.49 11.08
CA GLU A 117 -8.52 -14.51 10.75
C GLU A 117 -7.95 -13.09 10.70
N LEU A 118 -8.67 -12.14 10.11
CA LEU A 118 -8.25 -10.72 10.11
C LEU A 118 -8.17 -10.15 11.53
N LYS A 119 -9.15 -10.44 12.38
CA LYS A 119 -9.16 -10.03 13.80
C LYS A 119 -7.98 -10.65 14.55
N SER A 120 -7.71 -11.94 14.34
CA SER A 120 -6.54 -12.63 14.91
C SER A 120 -5.21 -12.01 14.47
N THR A 121 -5.09 -11.60 13.20
CA THR A 121 -3.92 -10.86 12.71
C THR A 121 -3.76 -9.50 13.41
N ALA A 122 -4.85 -8.79 13.72
CA ALA A 122 -4.75 -7.54 14.48
C ALA A 122 -4.25 -7.75 15.92
N GLU A 123 -4.58 -8.89 16.53
CA GLU A 123 -4.09 -9.22 17.86
C GLU A 123 -2.61 -9.62 17.83
N THR A 124 -2.28 -10.60 16.99
CA THR A 124 -0.96 -11.25 16.95
C THR A 124 0.09 -10.46 16.16
N GLY A 125 -0.33 -9.58 15.25
CA GLY A 125 0.56 -8.94 14.27
C GLY A 125 1.08 -9.90 13.17
N HIS A 126 0.64 -11.16 13.19
CA HIS A 126 1.02 -12.16 12.21
C HIS A 126 -0.08 -12.32 11.17
N LEU A 127 0.23 -11.99 9.91
CA LEU A 127 -0.67 -12.25 8.81
C LEU A 127 -0.56 -13.73 8.43
N ALA A 128 -1.61 -14.51 8.70
CA ALA A 128 -1.71 -15.92 8.35
C ALA A 128 -1.91 -16.08 6.84
N TYR A 129 -0.86 -15.85 6.06
CA TYR A 129 -0.93 -15.88 4.60
C TYR A 129 -0.32 -17.16 4.03
N LYS A 130 -1.15 -17.96 3.33
CA LYS A 130 -0.73 -19.18 2.61
C LYS A 130 -0.25 -18.92 1.18
N GLY A 131 -0.53 -17.76 0.58
CA GLY A 131 -0.27 -17.49 -0.84
C GLY A 131 1.14 -16.99 -1.20
N LEU A 132 2.12 -17.13 -0.31
CA LEU A 132 3.52 -16.74 -0.57
C LEU A 132 4.17 -17.58 -1.69
N ALA A 133 3.53 -18.69 -2.10
CA ALA A 133 3.98 -19.51 -3.22
C ALA A 133 3.76 -18.85 -4.60
N PHE A 134 2.75 -17.99 -4.77
CA PHE A 134 2.50 -17.39 -6.10
C PHE A 134 3.52 -16.31 -6.46
N TYR A 135 3.90 -15.43 -5.52
CA TYR A 135 4.84 -14.34 -5.81
C TYR A 135 6.32 -14.70 -5.65
N LYS A 136 6.66 -15.87 -5.06
CA LYS A 136 8.01 -16.43 -5.19
C LYS A 136 8.30 -16.93 -6.62
N SER A 137 7.25 -17.18 -7.43
CA SER A 137 7.40 -17.67 -8.81
C SER A 137 7.46 -16.56 -9.87
N THR A 138 6.95 -15.36 -9.57
CA THR A 138 7.12 -14.22 -10.47
C THR A 138 8.40 -13.49 -10.10
N ASN A 139 9.53 -14.03 -10.58
CA ASN A 139 10.62 -13.16 -11.00
C ASN A 139 9.99 -12.11 -11.93
N PHE A 140 9.77 -10.90 -11.41
CA PHE A 140 9.69 -9.73 -12.27
C PHE A 140 11.12 -9.55 -12.81
N HIS A 141 11.49 -10.39 -13.80
CA HIS A 141 12.55 -10.05 -14.71
C HIS A 141 12.09 -8.74 -15.33
N ALA A 142 12.65 -7.64 -14.84
CA ALA A 142 12.54 -6.35 -15.48
C ALA A 142 13.05 -6.55 -16.91
N THR A 143 12.15 -6.73 -17.86
CA THR A 143 12.49 -6.58 -19.27
C THR A 143 12.96 -5.13 -19.43
N PRO A 144 14.17 -4.86 -19.95
CA PRO A 144 14.83 -3.56 -19.77
C PRO A 144 14.16 -2.32 -20.39
N ASN A 145 13.01 -2.44 -21.06
CA ASN A 145 12.55 -1.40 -22.00
C ASN A 145 11.20 -0.75 -21.64
N TRP A 146 11.03 -0.31 -20.39
CA TRP A 146 9.89 0.56 -20.03
C TRP A 146 10.15 2.06 -20.25
N TRP A 147 11.37 2.45 -20.64
CA TRP A 147 11.75 3.85 -20.91
C TRP A 147 11.64 4.28 -22.38
N SER A 148 11.02 3.48 -23.24
CA SER A 148 10.98 3.74 -24.69
C SER A 148 9.56 3.81 -25.23
N VAL A 149 8.65 4.55 -24.58
CA VAL A 149 7.51 5.19 -25.26
C VAL A 149 7.16 6.49 -24.50
N VAL A 150 7.42 7.60 -25.19
CA VAL A 150 7.22 9.04 -24.87
C VAL A 150 8.30 9.72 -24.02
#